data_AF-A0A6I2WXN4-F1
#
_entry.id   AF-A0A6I2WXN4-F1
#
_cell.length_a   1.000
_cell.length_b   1.000
_cell.length_c   1.000
_cell.angle_alpha   90.00
_cell.angle_beta   90.00
_cell.angle_gamma   90.00
#
_symmetry.space_group_name_H-M   'P 1'
#
loop_
_entity.id
_entity.type
_entity.pdbx_description
1 polymer ?
#
loop_
_entity_poly.entity_id
_entity_poly.type
_entity_poly.pdbx_seq_one_letter_code
_entity_poly.pdbx_strand_id
1 'polypeptide(L)'
;MFPYELKVVELPLSTNFRGLSVREIALFEGPAGWSEFSPFIEYDSKEFSIWLKAALESAINPAPKKIRDGIEVNATLPNIKVKEVKNL
;
A
#
# COMPACT_ATOMS: atom_id res chain seq x y z
N MET A 1 14.52 -8.99 17.03
CA MET A 1 14.66 -7.72 16.28
C MET A 1 14.60 -8.09 14.81
N PHE A 2 13.71 -7.49 14.02
CA PHE A 2 13.61 -7.76 12.59
C PHE A 2 14.96 -7.39 11.94
N PRO A 3 15.69 -8.33 11.31
CA PRO A 3 17.10 -8.12 10.95
C PRO A 3 17.30 -7.30 9.67
N TYR A 4 16.33 -6.44 9.36
CA TYR A 4 16.07 -5.90 8.04
C TYR A 4 15.74 -4.41 8.13
N GLU A 5 15.99 -3.66 7.06
CA GLU A 5 15.80 -2.21 7.05
C GLU A 5 14.31 -1.84 7.10
N LEU A 6 13.98 -0.84 7.92
CA LEU A 6 12.66 -0.23 8.03
C LEU A 6 12.78 1.24 7.65
N LYS A 7 11.98 1.69 6.69
CA LYS A 7 11.85 3.11 6.31
C LYS A 7 10.40 3.54 6.41
N VAL A 8 10.15 4.69 7.04
CA VAL A 8 8.82 5.29 7.07
C VAL A 8 8.78 6.45 6.09
N VAL A 9 7.75 6.47 5.25
CA VAL A 9 7.52 7.53 4.25
C VAL A 9 6.08 8.02 4.35
N GLU A 10 5.87 9.24 3.87
CA GLU A 10 4.55 9.80 3.62
C GLU A 10 4.44 10.22 2.14
N LEU A 11 3.29 9.98 1.54
CA LEU A 11 3.01 10.32 0.15
C LEU A 11 1.72 11.15 0.07
N PRO A 12 1.76 12.40 -0.44
CA PRO A 12 0.57 13.20 -0.64
C PRO A 12 -0.29 12.61 -1.78
N LEU A 13 -1.61 12.58 -1.59
CA LEU A 13 -2.55 12.18 -2.62
C LEU A 13 -2.89 13.36 -3.52
N SER A 14 -3.20 13.07 -4.80
CA SER A 14 -3.61 14.09 -5.77
C SER A 14 -4.97 14.73 -5.46
N THR A 15 -5.83 14.02 -4.73
CA THR A 15 -7.11 14.48 -4.20
C THR A 15 -7.46 13.68 -2.96
N ASN A 16 -8.38 14.17 -2.13
CA ASN A 16 -8.86 13.40 -1.00
C ASN A 16 -9.52 12.11 -1.50
N PHE A 17 -9.07 10.97 -0.99
CA PHE A 17 -9.64 9.67 -1.31
C PHE A 17 -9.79 8.84 -0.05
N ARG A 18 -11.01 8.32 0.18
CA ARG A 18 -11.39 7.62 1.41
C ARG A 18 -11.06 8.41 2.69
N GLY A 19 -11.21 9.74 2.65
CA GLY A 19 -10.94 10.61 3.79
C GLY A 19 -9.47 10.97 3.97
N LEU A 20 -8.55 10.41 3.19
CA LEU A 20 -7.11 10.69 3.29
C LEU A 20 -6.63 11.68 2.24
N SER A 21 -5.74 12.58 2.65
CA SER A 21 -4.93 13.44 1.76
C SER A 21 -3.45 13.02 1.73
N VAL A 22 -3.02 12.14 2.62
CA VAL A 22 -1.66 11.61 2.73
C VAL A 22 -1.74 10.12 3.05
N ARG A 23 -0.84 9.31 2.47
CA ARG A 23 -0.59 7.92 2.88
C ARG A 23 0.75 7.81 3.57
N GLU A 24 0.72 7.40 4.83
CA GLU A 24 1.88 6.97 5.60
C GLU A 24 2.12 5.47 5.38
N ILE A 25 3.38 5.10 5.15
CA ILE A 25 3.79 3.75 4.82
C ILE A 25 5.07 3.40 5.57
N ALA A 26 5.10 2.23 6.21
CA ALA A 26 6.31 1.58 6.65
C ALA A 26 6.77 0.56 5.59
N LEU A 27 7.96 0.77 5.04
CA LEU A 27 8.60 -0.12 4.08
C LEU A 27 9.57 -1.06 4.78
N PHE A 28 9.47 -2.34 4.47
CA PHE A 28 10.37 -3.38 4.97
C PHE A 28 11.19 -3.95 3.81
N GLU A 29 12.51 -4.08 3.98
CA GLU A 29 13.38 -4.74 3.00
C GLU A 29 13.84 -6.10 3.51
N GLY A 30 13.35 -7.19 2.91
CA GLY A 30 13.75 -8.55 3.26
C GLY A 30 14.40 -9.30 2.09
N PRO A 31 14.69 -10.60 2.26
CA PRO A 31 15.40 -11.42 1.27
C PRO A 31 14.61 -11.62 -0.03
N ALA A 32 13.28 -11.42 -0.02
CA ALA A 32 12.45 -11.45 -1.22
C ALA A 32 12.24 -10.06 -1.86
N GLY A 33 12.80 -9.01 -1.25
CA GLY A 33 12.71 -7.62 -1.71
C GLY A 33 11.94 -6.72 -0.74
N TRP A 34 11.42 -5.62 -1.29
CA TRP A 34 10.69 -4.61 -0.53
C TRP A 34 9.20 -4.98 -0.37
N SER A 35 8.65 -4.70 0.80
CA SER A 35 7.21 -4.80 1.08
C SER A 35 6.69 -3.60 1.87
N GLU A 36 5.37 -3.53 1.98
CA GLU A 36 4.65 -2.39 2.54
C GLU A 36 3.76 -2.82 3.70
N PHE A 37 3.88 -2.09 4.81
CA PHE A 37 2.90 -2.06 5.90
C PHE A 37 2.26 -0.69 5.96
N SER A 38 1.00 -0.67 5.55
CA SER A 38 0.24 0.54 5.29
C SER A 38 -1.24 0.32 5.67
N PRO A 39 -1.55 -0.04 6.92
CA PRO A 39 -2.94 -0.07 7.35
C PRO A 39 -3.51 1.36 7.43
N PHE A 40 -4.83 1.45 7.49
CA PHE A 40 -5.52 2.71 7.82
C PHE A 40 -5.44 2.97 9.32
N ILE A 41 -5.29 4.23 9.74
CA ILE A 41 -4.95 4.58 11.13
C ILE A 41 -6.08 4.29 12.12
N GLU A 42 -7.32 4.18 11.65
CA GLU A 42 -8.49 3.85 12.46
C GLU A 42 -8.56 2.37 12.87
N TYR A 43 -7.73 1.50 12.30
CA TYR A 43 -7.73 0.08 12.62
C TYR A 43 -7.16 -0.21 14.01
N ASP A 44 -7.68 -1.27 14.64
CA ASP A 44 -7.18 -1.70 15.94
C ASP A 44 -5.94 -2.61 15.80
N SER A 45 -5.34 -2.98 16.94
CA SER A 45 -4.15 -3.84 16.98
C SER A 45 -4.38 -5.22 16.34
N LYS A 46 -5.61 -5.75 16.39
CA LYS A 46 -5.93 -7.06 15.80
C LYS A 46 -5.97 -6.94 14.28
N GLU A 47 -6.58 -5.89 13.75
CA GLU A 47 -6.59 -5.59 12.33
C GLU A 47 -5.17 -5.29 11.82
N PHE A 48 -4.40 -4.45 12.53
CA PHE A 48 -3.00 -4.19 12.21
C PHE A 48 -2.14 -5.45 12.15
N SER A 49 -2.38 -6.42 13.02
CA SER A 49 -1.59 -7.67 13.02
C SER A 49 -1.68 -8.43 11.69
N ILE A 50 -2.83 -8.38 11.01
CA ILE A 50 -3.05 -9.04 9.72
C ILE A 50 -2.24 -8.33 8.63
N TRP A 51 -2.25 -7.00 8.63
CA TRP A 51 -1.46 -6.18 7.72
C TRP A 51 0.04 -6.40 7.93
N LEU A 52 0.49 -6.44 9.19
CA LEU A 52 1.89 -6.67 9.51
C LEU A 52 2.33 -8.06 9.04
N LYS A 53 1.50 -9.08 9.27
CA LYS A 53 1.77 -10.44 8.78
C LYS A 53 1.96 -10.46 7.25
N ALA A 54 1.10 -9.78 6.49
CA ALA A 54 1.20 -9.70 5.04
C ALA A 54 2.48 -8.97 4.57
N ALA A 55 2.83 -7.86 5.22
CA ALA A 55 4.05 -7.12 4.92
C ALA A 55 5.30 -7.99 5.15
N LEU A 56 5.38 -8.68 6.28
CA LEU A 56 6.49 -9.57 6.60
C LEU A 56 6.56 -10.76 5.64
N GLU A 57 5.42 -11.37 5.30
CA GLU A 57 5.35 -12.46 4.33
C GLU A 57 5.91 -12.05 2.97
N SER A 58 5.51 -10.87 2.47
CA SER A 58 5.95 -10.35 1.17
C SER A 58 7.44 -9.96 1.14
N ALA A 59 7.98 -9.47 2.26
CA ALA A 59 9.42 -9.16 2.36
C ALA A 59 10.30 -10.42 2.43
N ILE A 60 9.78 -11.52 2.97
CA ILE A 60 10.56 -12.73 3.27
C ILE A 60 10.40 -13.80 2.20
N ASN A 61 9.19 -13.99 1.68
CA ASN A 61 8.88 -15.09 0.77
C ASN A 61 8.83 -14.59 -0.68
N PRO A 62 9.37 -15.36 -1.63
CA PRO A 62 9.25 -15.02 -3.05
C PRO A 62 7.77 -14.99 -3.46
N ALA A 63 7.43 -14.07 -4.36
CA ALA A 63 6.09 -14.00 -4.94
C ALA A 63 5.73 -15.33 -5.63
N PRO A 64 4.44 -15.74 -5.60
CA PRO A 64 3.99 -16.93 -6.29
C PRO A 64 4.31 -16.90 -7.79
N LYS A 65 4.46 -18.08 -8.40
CA LYS A 65 4.70 -18.19 -9.85
C LYS A 65 3.55 -17.55 -10.62
N LYS A 66 3.87 -16.59 -11.49
CA LYS A 66 2.90 -15.96 -12.39
C LYS A 66 2.34 -16.99 -13.37
N ILE A 67 1.03 -16.92 -13.61
CA ILE A 67 0.31 -17.76 -14.59
C ILE A 67 -0.22 -16.99 -15.80
N ARG A 68 0.02 -15.67 -15.81
CA ARG A 68 -0.33 -14.73 -16.89
C ARG A 68 0.61 -13.54 -16.82
N ASP A 69 0.84 -12.90 -17.96
CA ASP A 69 1.76 -11.76 -18.06
C ASP A 69 1.09 -10.42 -17.73
N GLY A 70 -0.25 -10.35 -17.78
CA GLY A 70 -1.03 -9.14 -17.52
C GLY A 70 -2.33 -9.41 -16.76
N ILE A 71 -2.82 -8.38 -16.08
CA ILE A 71 -4.11 -8.34 -15.40
C ILE A 71 -4.80 -7.04 -15.83
N GLU A 72 -6.00 -7.14 -16.38
CA GLU A 72 -6.81 -5.95 -16.67
C GLU A 72 -7.26 -5.29 -15.36
N VAL A 73 -7.23 -3.96 -15.32
CA VAL A 73 -7.55 -3.15 -14.13
C VAL A 73 -8.62 -2.11 -14.46
N ASN A 74 -9.47 -1.79 -13.49
CA ASN A 74 -10.44 -0.71 -13.61
C ASN A 74 -9.84 0.65 -13.21
N ALA A 75 -10.45 1.74 -13.67
CA ALA A 75 -10.19 3.07 -13.13
C ALA A 75 -10.79 3.19 -11.71
N THR A 76 -10.07 3.86 -10.81
CA THR A 76 -10.59 4.26 -9.50
C THR A 76 -10.92 5.75 -9.54
N LEU A 77 -12.21 6.07 -9.46
CA LEU A 77 -12.70 7.45 -9.58
C LEU A 77 -12.89 8.06 -8.19
N PRO A 78 -12.13 9.11 -7.82
CA PRO A 78 -12.35 9.82 -6.57
C PRO A 78 -13.60 10.70 -6.64
N ASN A 79 -14.15 11.06 -5.48
CA ASN A 79 -15.31 11.94 -5.40
C ASN A 79 -14.89 13.42 -5.59
N ILE A 80 -14.72 13.83 -6.85
CA ILE A 80 -14.35 15.21 -7.23
C ILE A 80 -15.41 15.83 -8.15
N LYS A 81 -15.41 17.16 -8.27
CA LYS A 81 -16.29 17.86 -9.22
C LYS A 81 -15.79 17.65 -10.66
N VAL A 82 -16.71 17.63 -11.63
CA VAL A 82 -16.37 17.49 -13.06
C VAL A 82 -15.29 18.47 -13.51
N LYS A 83 -15.38 19.73 -13.07
CA LYS A 83 -14.40 20.78 -13.39
C LYS A 83 -12.97 20.54 -12.88
N GLU A 84 -12.78 19.56 -12.00
CA GLU A 84 -11.48 19.19 -11.43
C GLU A 84 -10.82 18.02 -12.17
N VAL A 85 -11.55 17.38 -13.09
CA VAL A 85 -11.00 16.33 -13.94
C VAL A 85 -10.14 16.98 -15.02
N LYS A 86 -8.85 16.64 -15.04
CA LYS A 86 -7.93 17.15 -16.05
C LYS A 86 -8.32 16.59 -17.42
N ASN A 87 -8.33 17.45 -18.42
CA ASN A 87 -8.54 17.08 -19.83
C ASN A 87 -9.92 16.48 -20.14
N LEU A 88 -10.96 16.79 -19.34
CA LEU A 88 -12.36 16.75 -19.80
C LEU A 88 -12.67 18.02 -20.59
#